data_AF-A0A4U0QCE7-F1
#
_entry.id   AF-A0A4U0QCE7-F1
#
_cell.length_a   1.000
_cell.length_b   1.000
_cell.length_c   1.000
_cell.angle_alpha   90.00
_cell.angle_beta   90.00
_cell.angle_gamma   90.00
#
_symmetry.space_group_name_H-M   'P 1'
#
loop_
_entity.id
_entity.type
_entity.pdbx_description
1 polymer ?
#
loop_
_entity_poly.entity_id
_entity_poly.type
_entity_poly.pdbx_seq_one_letter_code
_entity_poly.pdbx_strand_id
1 'polypeptide(L)'
;MKIDAVILAGGRGLRMGGEDKGMIRLADRPLVLWAIEALQRQTLPLDHILLSANRNLAEYARFGHPVLHDIYDDYPGPLAGIHTALLASPAEYLLVMPCDVPFLPPDFAERLHRGLTEANTPAAVAQSENGRVHPTLCLLRRGVLLSLMERLGCGGNRGLGDWLVTLAPAYVEFPDTAFANLNTAEDLDNAERYLDTSGQYLTHFDTAGNARMVDVGAKEETVRIARAEGRLYADARTISLIRSGGNKKGDVLGVARVAAIMGAKQTADLIPLCHPLPLTRLEVTFNVTDDSVRCEAIVETLARTGVEMEALTAVGIALLTVYDMCKAVDKAMRIDGIRLLEKQGGRSGHWQAPQS
;
A
#
# COMPACT_ATOMS: atom_id res chain seq x y z
N MET A 1 -22.77 6.83 20.40
CA MET A 1 -21.48 7.48 20.67
C MET A 1 -21.02 8.14 19.40
N LYS A 2 -20.57 9.40 19.45
CA LYS A 2 -20.08 10.12 18.26
C LYS A 2 -18.60 10.44 18.39
N ILE A 3 -17.82 10.11 17.36
CA ILE A 3 -16.39 10.38 17.30
C ILE A 3 -16.08 11.03 15.97
N ASP A 4 -15.61 12.28 16.03
CA ASP A 4 -14.99 12.92 14.88
C ASP A 4 -13.47 12.77 14.99
N ALA A 5 -12.77 12.79 13.87
CA ALA A 5 -11.31 12.81 13.82
C ALA A 5 -10.78 14.12 13.22
N VAL A 6 -9.64 14.58 13.70
CA VAL A 6 -8.87 15.67 13.10
C VAL A 6 -7.49 15.16 12.69
N ILE A 7 -7.14 15.41 11.43
CA ILE A 7 -5.78 15.24 10.91
C ILE A 7 -5.06 16.58 11.02
N LEU A 8 -3.97 16.60 11.79
CA LEU A 8 -3.11 17.77 11.94
C LEU A 8 -2.08 17.81 10.80
N ALA A 9 -2.33 18.67 9.81
CA ALA A 9 -1.52 18.81 8.60
C ALA A 9 -0.72 20.13 8.53
N GLY A 10 -0.79 20.98 9.56
CA GLY A 10 -0.17 22.31 9.59
C GLY A 10 1.33 22.38 9.95
N GLY A 11 2.05 21.26 10.02
CA GLY A 11 3.46 21.24 10.44
C GLY A 11 4.40 21.95 9.46
N ARG A 12 5.35 22.76 9.96
CA ARG A 12 6.45 23.28 9.13
C ARG A 12 7.43 22.13 8.87
N GLY A 13 7.52 21.65 7.63
CA GLY A 13 8.51 20.67 7.17
C GLY A 13 9.93 21.24 7.14
N LEU A 14 10.39 21.90 8.21
CA LEU A 14 11.69 22.62 8.28
C LEU A 14 12.89 21.70 8.03
N ARG A 15 12.74 20.40 8.29
CA ARG A 15 13.76 19.37 8.03
C ARG A 15 13.68 18.74 6.64
N MET A 16 12.66 19.09 5.84
CA MET A 16 12.38 18.58 4.49
C MET A 16 12.12 19.75 3.52
N GLY A 17 12.99 20.77 3.54
CA GLY A 17 12.94 21.86 2.55
C GLY A 17 11.83 22.90 2.72
N GLY A 18 11.03 22.83 3.79
CA GLY A 18 9.93 23.79 4.05
C GLY A 18 8.59 23.41 3.41
N GLU A 19 8.51 22.27 2.73
CA GLU A 19 7.29 21.75 2.14
C GLU A 19 6.21 21.42 3.18
N ASP A 20 4.98 21.31 2.71
CA ASP A 20 3.83 20.91 3.51
C ASP A 20 3.86 19.40 3.74
N LYS A 21 4.02 18.98 5.00
CA LYS A 21 4.19 17.57 5.36
C LYS A 21 3.05 16.69 4.85
N GLY A 22 1.80 17.20 4.85
CA GLY A 22 0.66 16.41 4.37
C GLY A 22 0.68 16.19 2.85
N MET A 23 1.41 17.03 2.10
CA MET A 23 1.57 16.94 0.64
C MET A 23 2.77 16.12 0.19
N ILE A 24 3.66 15.73 1.10
CA ILE A 24 4.75 14.81 0.80
C ILE A 24 4.14 13.52 0.25
N ARG A 25 4.73 12.98 -0.82
CA ARG A 25 4.20 11.80 -1.50
C ARG A 25 4.89 10.53 -0.98
N LEU A 26 4.07 9.55 -0.65
CA LEU A 26 4.43 8.16 -0.39
C LEU A 26 3.71 7.30 -1.43
N ALA A 27 4.47 6.58 -2.26
CA ALA A 27 3.98 5.81 -3.41
C ALA A 27 3.08 6.67 -4.33
N ASP A 28 3.57 7.86 -4.70
CA ASP A 28 2.89 8.86 -5.53
C ASP A 28 1.59 9.46 -4.94
N ARG A 29 1.27 9.14 -3.68
CA ARG A 29 0.08 9.63 -2.98
C ARG A 29 0.46 10.54 -1.81
N PRO A 30 -0.17 11.71 -1.64
CA PRO A 30 0.04 12.57 -0.47
C PRO A 30 -0.16 11.83 0.86
N LEU A 31 0.70 12.08 1.85
CA LEU A 31 0.62 11.48 3.19
C LEU A 31 -0.74 11.69 3.86
N VAL A 32 -1.39 12.85 3.65
CA VAL A 32 -2.72 13.10 4.19
C VAL A 32 -3.76 12.10 3.68
N LEU A 33 -3.65 11.59 2.45
CA LEU A 33 -4.58 10.58 1.93
C LEU A 33 -4.40 9.23 2.61
N TRP A 34 -3.15 8.86 2.92
CA TRP A 34 -2.87 7.67 3.71
C TRP A 34 -3.47 7.78 5.12
N ALA A 35 -3.34 8.95 5.75
CA ALA A 35 -3.94 9.23 7.04
C ALA A 35 -5.48 9.14 6.99
N ILE A 36 -6.12 9.71 5.95
CA ILE A 36 -7.57 9.61 5.74
C ILE A 36 -8.00 8.15 5.60
N GLU A 37 -7.33 7.36 4.75
CA GLU A 37 -7.67 5.94 4.57
C GLU A 37 -7.48 5.13 5.86
N ALA A 38 -6.42 5.39 6.61
CA ALA A 38 -6.16 4.72 7.88
C ALA A 38 -7.28 4.98 8.91
N LEU A 39 -7.82 6.21 8.93
CA LEU A 39 -8.99 6.57 9.74
C LEU A 39 -10.30 5.93 9.23
N GLN A 40 -10.49 5.85 7.91
CA GLN A 40 -11.68 5.22 7.31
C GLN A 40 -11.74 3.70 7.56
N ARG A 41 -10.60 3.05 7.79
CA ARG A 41 -10.49 1.61 8.05
C ARG A 41 -10.61 1.23 9.53
N GLN A 42 -10.87 2.19 10.42
CA GLN A 42 -11.02 1.90 11.84
C GLN A 42 -12.23 0.98 12.09
N THR A 43 -12.06 0.00 12.97
CA THR A 43 -13.14 -0.92 13.40
C THR A 43 -14.25 -0.17 14.11
N LEU A 44 -13.87 0.84 14.89
CA LEU A 44 -14.79 1.81 15.48
C LEU A 44 -15.05 2.93 14.46
N PRO A 45 -16.28 3.05 13.90
CA PRO A 45 -16.57 4.00 12.84
C PRO A 45 -16.47 5.45 13.36
N LEU A 46 -15.91 6.32 12.52
CA LEU A 46 -15.81 7.75 12.75
C LEU A 46 -16.94 8.45 12.00
N ASP A 47 -17.59 9.44 12.63
CA ASP A 47 -18.69 10.19 12.04
C ASP A 47 -18.18 11.15 10.95
N HIS A 48 -17.12 11.92 11.25
CA HIS A 48 -16.48 12.83 10.30
C HIS A 48 -14.96 12.85 10.46
N ILE A 49 -14.27 13.18 9.37
CA ILE A 49 -12.83 13.46 9.35
C ILE A 49 -12.65 14.93 8.94
N LEU A 50 -11.92 15.67 9.77
CA LEU A 50 -11.60 17.09 9.64
C LEU A 50 -10.11 17.25 9.33
N LEU A 51 -9.75 18.19 8.47
CA LEU A 51 -8.36 18.47 8.11
C LEU A 51 -7.95 19.82 8.70
N SER A 52 -7.05 19.83 9.69
CA SER A 52 -6.47 21.07 10.21
C SER A 52 -5.23 21.44 9.39
N ALA A 53 -5.34 22.46 8.56
CA ALA A 53 -4.29 22.91 7.66
C ALA A 53 -4.25 24.43 7.57
N ASN A 54 -3.04 24.97 7.46
CA ASN A 54 -2.80 26.41 7.38
C ASN A 54 -2.14 26.84 6.06
N ARG A 55 -1.83 25.87 5.20
CA ARG A 55 -1.22 26.04 3.88
C ARG A 55 -1.95 25.13 2.90
N ASN A 56 -1.82 25.40 1.59
CA ASN A 56 -2.39 24.58 0.52
C ASN A 56 -3.89 24.25 0.69
N LEU A 57 -4.67 25.18 1.25
CA LEU A 57 -6.08 24.96 1.61
C LEU A 57 -6.93 24.46 0.44
N ALA A 58 -6.70 25.01 -0.75
CA ALA A 58 -7.39 24.60 -1.97
C ALA A 58 -7.08 23.14 -2.35
N GLU A 59 -5.86 22.66 -2.09
CA GLU A 59 -5.49 21.27 -2.34
C GLU A 59 -6.12 20.33 -1.31
N TYR A 60 -6.07 20.68 -0.03
CA TYR A 60 -6.73 19.90 1.03
C TYR A 60 -8.24 19.80 0.81
N ALA A 61 -8.89 20.86 0.35
CA ALA A 61 -10.33 20.86 0.08
C ALA A 61 -10.72 19.86 -1.03
N ARG A 62 -9.81 19.53 -1.95
CA ARG A 62 -10.06 18.55 -3.02
C ARG A 62 -10.19 17.12 -2.51
N PHE A 63 -9.77 16.83 -1.28
CA PHE A 63 -9.92 15.51 -0.68
C PHE A 63 -11.33 15.24 -0.12
N GLY A 64 -12.25 16.20 -0.24
CA GLY A 64 -13.66 15.99 0.12
C GLY A 64 -13.97 16.05 1.62
N HIS A 65 -13.01 16.50 2.43
CA HIS A 65 -13.16 16.66 3.88
C HIS A 65 -13.12 18.14 4.28
N PRO A 66 -13.87 18.55 5.33
CA PRO A 66 -13.81 19.93 5.82
C PRO A 66 -12.39 20.34 6.22
N VAL A 67 -11.92 21.45 5.67
CA VAL A 67 -10.61 22.03 5.98
C VAL A 67 -10.80 23.15 7.00
N LEU A 68 -10.15 23.01 8.15
CA LEU A 68 -10.16 23.94 9.26
C LEU A 68 -8.87 24.77 9.25
N HIS A 69 -9.04 26.09 9.36
CA HIS A 69 -7.96 27.05 9.52
C HIS A 69 -7.84 27.43 11.00
N ASP A 70 -6.62 27.51 11.52
CA ASP A 70 -6.40 27.87 12.92
C ASP A 70 -6.92 29.29 13.20
N ILE A 71 -7.55 29.48 14.37
CA ILE A 71 -8.13 30.78 14.78
C ILE A 71 -7.05 31.73 15.33
N TYR A 72 -5.83 31.24 15.56
CA TYR A 72 -4.74 31.99 16.20
C TYR A 72 -3.69 32.44 15.17
N ASP A 73 -3.28 33.70 15.28
CA ASP A 73 -2.11 34.24 14.58
C ASP A 73 -0.80 33.59 15.11
N ASP A 74 0.23 33.49 14.26
CA ASP A 74 1.58 32.98 14.57
C ASP A 74 1.75 31.47 14.93
N TYR A 75 0.75 30.62 14.66
CA TYR A 75 0.86 29.15 14.70
C TYR A 75 1.40 28.55 16.01
N PRO A 76 0.60 28.50 17.10
CA PRO A 76 1.04 28.05 18.41
C PRO A 76 1.29 26.53 18.57
N GLY A 77 1.38 25.78 17.47
CA GLY A 77 1.59 24.33 17.46
C GLY A 77 0.29 23.52 17.46
N PRO A 78 0.36 22.19 17.70
CA PRO A 78 -0.76 21.25 17.56
C PRO A 78 -2.03 21.61 18.33
N LEU A 79 -1.91 22.29 19.48
CA LEU A 79 -3.04 22.70 20.31
C LEU A 79 -4.00 23.65 19.58
N ALA A 80 -3.50 24.47 18.65
CA ALA A 80 -4.31 25.38 17.85
C ALA A 80 -5.30 24.62 16.95
N GLY A 81 -4.79 23.61 16.23
CA GLY A 81 -5.59 22.76 15.36
C GLY A 81 -6.61 21.93 16.13
N ILE A 82 -6.22 21.40 17.30
CA ILE A 82 -7.14 20.68 18.19
C ILE A 82 -8.25 21.61 18.69
N HIS A 83 -7.92 22.84 19.08
CA HIS A 83 -8.91 23.80 19.56
C HIS A 83 -9.93 24.13 18.46
N THR A 84 -9.45 24.46 17.26
CA THR A 84 -10.31 24.74 16.10
C THR A 84 -11.21 23.55 15.77
N ALA A 85 -10.69 22.32 15.84
CA ALA A 85 -11.47 21.11 15.60
C ALA A 85 -12.53 20.86 16.68
N LEU A 86 -12.22 21.06 17.96
CA LEU A 86 -13.19 20.94 19.05
C LEU A 86 -14.33 21.97 18.96
N LEU A 87 -14.05 23.17 18.44
CA LEU A 87 -15.08 24.19 18.19
C LEU A 87 -15.97 23.83 16.99
N ALA A 88 -15.38 23.28 15.92
CA ALA A 88 -16.10 22.94 14.69
C ALA A 88 -16.91 21.63 14.80
N SER A 89 -16.42 20.65 15.55
CA SER A 89 -17.09 19.37 15.78
C SER A 89 -18.13 19.48 16.90
N PRO A 90 -19.32 18.87 16.78
CA PRO A 90 -20.25 18.66 17.90
C PRO A 90 -20.07 17.29 18.59
N ALA A 91 -19.12 16.46 18.17
CA ALA A 91 -18.94 15.10 18.67
C ALA A 91 -18.56 15.07 20.16
N GLU A 92 -18.82 13.91 20.79
CA GLU A 92 -18.49 13.65 22.19
C GLU A 92 -16.99 13.42 22.37
N TYR A 93 -16.37 12.77 21.38
CA TYR A 93 -14.95 12.52 21.32
C TYR A 93 -14.33 13.11 20.05
N LEU A 94 -13.10 13.60 20.19
CA LEU A 94 -12.26 14.01 19.08
C LEU A 94 -11.00 13.13 19.06
N LEU A 95 -10.84 12.37 17.98
CA LEU A 95 -9.61 11.63 17.70
C LEU A 95 -8.62 12.56 17.00
N VAL A 96 -7.41 12.67 17.53
CA VAL A 96 -6.34 13.52 17.00
C VAL A 96 -5.26 12.64 16.42
N MET A 97 -4.84 12.96 15.19
CA MET A 97 -3.82 12.23 14.46
C MET A 97 -2.97 13.18 13.61
N PRO A 98 -1.65 13.00 13.48
CA PRO A 98 -0.84 13.75 12.53
C PRO A 98 -0.95 13.18 11.10
N CYS A 99 -0.61 13.98 10.08
CA CYS A 99 -0.66 13.51 8.69
C CYS A 99 0.45 12.50 8.32
N ASP A 100 1.47 12.29 9.15
CA ASP A 100 2.69 11.52 8.83
C ASP A 100 2.69 10.07 9.40
N VAL A 101 1.52 9.55 9.78
CA VAL A 101 1.34 8.18 10.30
C VAL A 101 0.41 7.39 9.36
N PRO A 102 0.92 6.88 8.21
CA PRO A 102 0.09 6.24 7.19
C PRO A 102 -0.40 4.83 7.56
N PHE A 103 0.21 4.19 8.56
CA PHE A 103 -0.02 2.77 8.89
C PHE A 103 -0.66 2.58 10.26
N LEU A 104 -1.74 3.30 10.51
CA LEU A 104 -2.47 3.18 11.78
C LEU A 104 -3.15 1.80 11.90
N PRO A 105 -3.02 1.10 13.04
CA PRO A 105 -3.77 -0.14 13.27
C PRO A 105 -5.28 0.06 13.13
N PRO A 106 -6.03 -0.90 12.58
CA PRO A 106 -7.48 -0.76 12.37
C PRO A 106 -8.27 -0.71 13.70
N ASP A 107 -7.71 -1.23 14.78
CA ASP A 107 -8.30 -1.23 16.13
C ASP A 107 -7.87 -0.01 16.97
N PHE A 108 -7.20 0.98 16.37
CA PHE A 108 -6.58 2.09 17.09
C PHE A 108 -7.60 2.98 17.84
N ALA A 109 -8.63 3.46 17.16
CA ALA A 109 -9.66 4.30 17.76
C ALA A 109 -10.43 3.54 18.86
N GLU A 110 -10.71 2.26 18.63
CA GLU A 110 -11.38 1.38 19.59
C GLU A 110 -10.58 1.23 20.89
N ARG A 111 -9.27 0.99 20.76
CA ARG A 111 -8.36 0.82 21.91
C ARG A 111 -8.22 2.10 22.72
N LEU A 112 -8.08 3.26 22.06
CA LEU A 112 -8.04 4.53 22.77
C LEU A 112 -9.36 4.82 23.49
N HIS A 113 -10.49 4.57 22.85
CA HIS A 113 -11.80 4.75 23.46
C HIS A 113 -12.00 3.84 24.69
N ARG A 114 -11.61 2.57 24.58
CA ARG A 114 -11.65 1.63 25.70
C ARG A 114 -10.77 2.10 26.86
N GLY A 115 -9.51 2.43 26.60
CA GLY A 115 -8.58 2.89 27.65
C GLY A 115 -9.07 4.18 28.35
N LEU A 116 -9.59 5.13 27.58
CA LEU A 116 -10.18 6.37 28.12
C LEU A 116 -11.38 6.08 29.03
N THR A 117 -12.25 5.16 28.63
CA THR A 117 -13.48 4.83 29.35
C THR A 117 -13.19 4.02 30.61
N GLU A 118 -12.31 3.02 30.53
CA GLU A 118 -11.93 2.17 31.67
C GLU A 118 -11.21 2.97 32.76
N ALA A 119 -10.33 3.89 32.38
CA ALA A 119 -9.64 4.78 33.31
C ALA A 119 -10.49 5.98 33.77
N ASN A 120 -11.68 6.15 33.22
CA ASN A 120 -12.60 7.28 33.49
C ASN A 120 -11.90 8.65 33.46
N THR A 121 -11.13 8.88 32.38
CA THR A 121 -10.30 10.09 32.19
C THR A 121 -10.81 10.91 31.00
N PRO A 122 -10.53 12.22 30.95
CA PRO A 122 -10.87 13.04 29.79
C PRO A 122 -10.04 12.77 28.52
N ALA A 123 -8.92 12.04 28.59
CA ALA A 123 -8.04 11.81 27.44
C ALA A 123 -7.37 10.43 27.45
N ALA A 124 -7.12 9.87 26.28
CA ALA A 124 -6.23 8.71 26.09
C ALA A 124 -5.16 9.01 25.05
N VAL A 125 -3.94 8.53 25.26
CA VAL A 125 -2.77 8.82 24.43
C VAL A 125 -2.08 7.52 24.05
N ALA A 126 -1.69 7.41 22.78
CA ALA A 126 -0.95 6.26 22.30
C ALA A 126 0.48 6.24 22.86
N GLN A 127 0.92 5.06 23.26
CA GLN A 127 2.27 4.77 23.73
C GLN A 127 2.80 3.55 22.99
N SER A 128 4.06 3.58 22.58
CA SER A 128 4.77 2.41 22.05
C SER A 128 5.21 1.47 23.19
N GLU A 129 5.37 0.17 22.91
CA GLU A 129 5.86 -0.83 23.87
C GLU A 129 7.22 -0.45 24.51
N ASN A 130 8.06 0.28 23.77
CA ASN A 130 9.30 0.84 24.31
C ASN A 130 9.12 2.04 25.28
N GLY A 131 7.87 2.40 25.61
CA GLY A 131 7.52 3.48 26.53
C GLY A 131 7.42 4.86 25.88
N ARG A 132 7.70 5.01 24.58
CA ARG A 132 7.59 6.30 23.88
C ARG A 132 6.12 6.73 23.76
N VAL A 133 5.81 7.91 24.30
CA VAL A 133 4.48 8.53 24.21
C VAL A 133 4.35 9.31 22.90
N HIS A 134 3.18 9.25 22.27
CA HIS A 134 2.85 9.98 21.04
C HIS A 134 1.70 10.97 21.27
N PRO A 135 1.97 12.21 21.73
CA PRO A 135 0.93 13.18 22.11
C PRO A 135 -0.07 13.53 21.01
N THR A 136 0.37 13.55 19.74
CA THR A 136 -0.49 13.84 18.57
C THR A 136 -1.35 12.67 18.13
N LEU A 137 -1.22 11.51 18.77
CA LEU A 137 -2.02 10.31 18.57
C LEU A 137 -2.84 10.08 19.84
N CYS A 138 -3.95 10.81 19.98
CA CYS A 138 -4.75 10.79 21.20
C CYS A 138 -6.26 10.91 20.91
N LEU A 139 -7.07 10.48 21.88
CA LEU A 139 -8.51 10.65 21.89
C LEU A 139 -8.88 11.56 23.05
N LEU A 140 -9.72 12.56 22.78
CA LEU A 140 -10.11 13.58 23.75
C LEU A 140 -11.63 13.59 23.94
N ARG A 141 -12.11 13.70 25.18
CA ARG A 141 -13.51 14.07 25.45
C ARG A 141 -13.70 15.55 25.14
N ARG A 142 -14.85 15.91 24.58
CA ARG A 142 -15.23 17.32 24.33
C ARG A 142 -15.06 18.23 25.56
N GLY A 143 -15.28 17.70 26.77
CA GLY A 143 -15.16 18.43 28.03
C GLY A 143 -13.80 19.09 28.28
N VAL A 144 -12.73 18.69 27.56
CA VAL A 144 -11.40 19.31 27.69
C VAL A 144 -11.30 20.70 27.08
N LEU A 145 -12.30 21.14 26.32
CA LEU A 145 -12.28 22.42 25.59
C LEU A 145 -11.95 23.61 26.51
N LEU A 146 -12.54 23.68 27.69
CA LEU A 146 -12.28 24.79 28.63
C LEU A 146 -10.82 24.79 29.11
N SER A 147 -10.29 23.63 29.51
CA SER A 147 -8.89 23.47 29.90
C SER A 147 -7.93 23.83 28.77
N LEU A 148 -8.28 23.49 27.53
CA LEU A 148 -7.50 23.85 26.35
C LEU A 148 -7.47 25.37 26.12
N MET A 149 -8.62 26.05 26.26
CA MET A 149 -8.71 27.50 26.14
C MET A 149 -7.87 28.22 27.19
N GLU A 150 -7.93 27.76 28.45
CA GLU A 150 -7.08 28.29 29.54
C GLU A 150 -5.59 28.10 29.23
N ARG A 151 -5.20 26.92 28.72
CA ARG A 151 -3.82 26.63 28.34
C ARG A 151 -3.31 27.54 27.22
N LEU A 152 -4.15 27.86 26.24
CA LEU A 152 -3.80 28.73 25.12
C LEU A 152 -3.79 30.23 25.51
N GLY A 153 -4.62 30.63 26.48
CA GLY A 153 -4.71 32.02 26.97
C GLY A 153 -3.58 32.43 27.92
N CYS A 154 -3.06 31.50 28.73
CA CYS A 154 -1.87 31.73 29.54
C CYS A 154 -0.64 31.76 28.64
N GLY A 155 0.05 32.89 28.50
CA GLY A 155 1.25 33.07 27.63
C GLY A 155 2.51 32.24 27.99
N GLY A 156 2.35 31.01 28.48
CA GLY A 156 3.38 30.05 28.87
C GLY A 156 3.54 28.88 27.89
N ASN A 157 3.91 27.70 28.42
CA ASN A 157 4.26 26.52 27.64
C ASN A 157 3.07 25.97 26.81
N ARG A 158 3.19 25.96 25.47
CA ARG A 158 2.16 25.48 24.52
C ARG A 158 2.36 24.03 24.06
N GLY A 159 3.14 23.24 24.79
CA GLY A 159 3.39 21.83 24.49
C GLY A 159 2.14 20.96 24.65
N LEU A 160 1.77 20.23 23.59
CA LEU A 160 0.65 19.28 23.61
C LEU A 160 0.85 18.19 24.68
N GLY A 161 2.04 17.62 24.77
CA GLY A 161 2.37 16.59 25.77
C GLY A 161 2.18 17.11 27.20
N ASP A 162 2.71 18.29 27.50
CA ASP A 162 2.60 18.90 28.83
C ASP A 162 1.15 19.20 29.22
N TRP A 163 0.33 19.64 28.27
CA TRP A 163 -1.10 19.84 28.50
C TRP A 163 -1.83 18.52 28.74
N LEU A 164 -1.57 17.49 27.92
CA LEU A 164 -2.18 16.17 28.10
C LEU A 164 -1.87 15.59 29.47
N VAL A 165 -0.64 15.75 30.00
CA VAL A 165 -0.28 15.30 31.35
C VAL A 165 -1.17 15.93 32.42
N THR A 166 -1.57 17.21 32.28
CA THR A 166 -2.48 17.87 33.23
C THR A 166 -3.88 17.25 33.27
N LEU A 167 -4.26 16.52 32.23
CA LEU A 167 -5.53 15.81 32.12
C LEU A 167 -5.51 14.40 32.74
N ALA A 168 -4.34 13.95 33.22
CA ALA A 168 -4.12 12.58 33.70
C ALA A 168 -4.62 11.51 32.70
N PRO A 169 -4.03 11.43 31.49
CA PRO A 169 -4.56 10.64 30.41
C PRO A 169 -4.31 9.15 30.62
N ALA A 170 -5.16 8.32 30.03
CA ALA A 170 -4.88 6.89 29.91
C ALA A 170 -3.82 6.67 28.84
N TYR A 171 -2.72 6.00 29.17
CA TYR A 171 -1.73 5.58 28.20
C TYR A 171 -2.11 4.21 27.65
N VAL A 172 -2.26 4.11 26.33
CA VAL A 172 -2.65 2.88 25.65
C VAL A 172 -1.46 2.40 24.83
N GLU A 173 -0.94 1.23 25.18
CA GLU A 173 0.21 0.62 24.54
C GLU A 173 -0.15 0.10 23.14
N PHE A 174 0.77 0.20 22.18
CA PHE A 174 0.68 -0.33 20.82
C PHE A 174 2.07 -0.81 20.35
N PRO A 175 2.13 -1.74 19.36
CA PRO A 175 3.39 -2.23 18.82
C PRO A 175 4.29 -1.10 18.31
N ASP A 176 5.60 -1.23 18.49
CA ASP A 176 6.59 -0.23 18.06
C ASP A 176 6.50 0.11 16.56
N THR A 177 6.03 -0.85 15.74
CA THR A 177 5.85 -0.69 14.29
C THR A 177 4.62 0.12 13.89
N ALA A 178 3.67 0.37 14.81
CA ALA A 178 2.39 1.00 14.51
C ALA A 178 2.49 2.49 14.16
N PHE A 179 3.56 3.16 14.60
CA PHE A 179 3.70 4.62 14.52
C PHE A 179 4.97 5.08 13.81
N ALA A 180 5.40 4.32 12.80
CA ALA A 180 6.53 4.69 11.96
C ALA A 180 6.31 6.10 11.38
N ASN A 181 7.03 7.08 11.93
CA ASN A 181 6.80 8.49 11.65
C ASN A 181 7.74 8.92 10.51
N LEU A 182 7.16 9.28 9.37
CA LEU A 182 7.90 9.59 8.14
C LEU A 182 8.50 10.99 8.21
N ASN A 183 9.72 11.09 8.74
CA ASN A 183 10.40 12.39 8.92
C ASN A 183 11.61 12.59 8.01
N THR A 184 12.09 11.52 7.36
CA THR A 184 13.26 11.53 6.49
C THR A 184 12.96 10.84 5.15
N ALA A 185 13.79 11.09 4.14
CA ALA A 185 13.72 10.38 2.86
C ALA A 185 13.93 8.86 3.03
N GLU A 186 14.77 8.46 3.98
CA GLU A 186 14.99 7.05 4.32
C GLU A 186 13.73 6.40 4.92
N ASP A 187 12.98 7.12 5.76
CA ASP A 187 11.73 6.62 6.33
C ASP A 187 10.68 6.38 5.25
N LEU A 188 10.53 7.34 4.32
CA LEU A 188 9.66 7.21 3.14
C LEU A 188 10.05 5.99 2.32
N ASP A 189 11.36 5.80 2.12
CA ASP A 189 11.85 4.69 1.35
C ASP A 189 11.54 3.33 2.00
N ASN A 190 11.66 3.25 3.32
CA ASN A 190 11.32 2.05 4.07
C ASN A 190 9.81 1.78 4.09
N ALA A 191 8.99 2.81 4.17
CA ALA A 191 7.53 2.69 4.11
C ALA A 191 7.03 2.24 2.74
N GLU A 192 7.61 2.73 1.65
CA GLU A 192 7.28 2.25 0.31
C GLU A 192 7.73 0.78 0.10
N ARG A 193 8.88 0.37 0.67
CA ARG A 193 9.27 -1.06 0.68
C ARG A 193 8.27 -1.93 1.44
N TYR A 194 7.78 -1.44 2.57
CA TYR A 194 6.73 -2.12 3.34
C TYR A 194 5.42 -2.25 2.56
N LEU A 195 5.01 -1.20 1.84
CA LEU A 195 3.83 -1.24 0.97
C LEU A 195 3.96 -2.25 -0.17
N ASP A 196 5.13 -2.27 -0.82
CA ASP A 196 5.42 -3.21 -1.92
C ASP A 196 5.45 -4.68 -1.45
N THR A 197 5.76 -4.94 -0.17
CA THR A 197 5.92 -6.30 0.38
C THR A 197 4.71 -6.80 1.17
N SER A 198 3.93 -5.91 1.78
CA SER A 198 2.78 -6.28 2.62
C SER A 198 1.55 -6.70 1.82
N GLY A 199 1.49 -6.38 0.52
CA GLY A 199 0.36 -6.74 -0.36
C GLY A 199 -0.98 -6.12 0.07
N GLN A 200 -0.97 -5.15 0.98
CA GLN A 200 -2.17 -4.56 1.57
C GLN A 200 -2.83 -3.48 0.70
N TYR A 201 -2.23 -3.15 -0.46
CA TYR A 201 -2.68 -2.04 -1.31
C TYR A 201 -2.53 -2.35 -2.80
N LEU A 202 -3.59 -2.09 -3.57
CA LEU A 202 -3.55 -2.16 -5.03
C LEU A 202 -2.93 -0.88 -5.58
N THR A 203 -1.70 -0.97 -6.10
CA THR A 203 -0.94 0.17 -6.65
C THR A 203 -1.49 0.70 -7.97
N HIS A 204 -2.35 -0.06 -8.63
CA HIS A 204 -2.88 0.22 -9.97
C HIS A 204 -4.17 1.06 -9.99
N PHE A 205 -4.63 1.59 -8.85
CA PHE A 205 -5.83 2.42 -8.78
C PHE A 205 -5.49 3.85 -8.32
N ASP A 206 -6.17 4.84 -8.89
CA ASP A 206 -6.12 6.22 -8.44
C ASP A 206 -7.07 6.46 -7.25
N THR A 207 -7.08 7.69 -6.73
CA THR A 207 -7.89 8.08 -5.56
C THR A 207 -9.40 8.10 -5.83
N ALA A 208 -9.82 7.99 -7.09
CA ALA A 208 -11.20 7.87 -7.50
C ALA A 208 -11.57 6.40 -7.85
N GLY A 209 -10.65 5.46 -7.69
CA GLY A 209 -10.85 4.05 -8.01
C GLY A 209 -10.72 3.72 -9.49
N ASN A 210 -10.14 4.60 -10.31
CA ASN A 210 -9.85 4.30 -11.71
C ASN A 210 -8.53 3.57 -11.84
N ALA A 211 -8.47 2.59 -12.76
CA ALA A 211 -7.24 1.91 -13.11
C ALA A 211 -6.23 2.89 -13.74
N ARG A 212 -5.00 2.92 -13.22
CA ARG A 212 -3.88 3.69 -13.75
C ARG A 212 -2.60 2.86 -13.81
N MET A 213 -1.77 3.15 -14.81
CA MET A 213 -0.40 2.66 -14.87
C MET A 213 0.43 3.38 -13.80
N VAL A 214 1.22 2.63 -13.03
CA VAL A 214 2.06 3.19 -11.96
C VAL A 214 3.24 3.94 -12.56
N ASP A 215 3.53 5.17 -12.13
CA ASP A 215 4.72 5.88 -12.60
C ASP A 215 5.99 5.21 -12.05
N VAL A 216 6.92 4.92 -12.94
CA VAL A 216 8.23 4.33 -12.61
C VAL A 216 9.38 5.29 -12.96
N GLY A 217 9.06 6.54 -13.33
CA GLY A 217 9.97 7.55 -13.84
C GLY A 217 11.17 7.85 -12.94
N ALA A 218 10.95 7.90 -11.63
CA ALA A 218 11.99 8.20 -10.64
C ALA A 218 12.79 6.97 -10.17
N LYS A 219 12.41 5.75 -10.57
CA LYS A 219 13.07 4.52 -10.14
C LYS A 219 14.33 4.27 -10.97
N GLU A 220 15.38 3.76 -10.32
CA GLU A 220 16.59 3.34 -11.03
C GLU A 220 16.34 2.06 -11.86
N GLU A 221 17.06 1.97 -12.98
CA GLU A 221 17.10 0.75 -13.79
C GLU A 221 18.02 -0.29 -13.13
N THR A 222 17.48 -1.49 -12.94
CA THR A 222 18.21 -2.61 -12.36
C THR A 222 17.96 -3.87 -13.17
N VAL A 223 18.87 -4.84 -13.08
CA VAL A 223 18.60 -6.19 -13.60
C VAL A 223 17.44 -6.79 -12.81
N ARG A 224 16.45 -7.31 -13.52
CA ARG A 224 15.25 -7.91 -12.95
C ARG A 224 14.96 -9.22 -13.65
N ILE A 225 14.66 -10.23 -12.86
CA ILE A 225 14.43 -11.59 -13.32
C ILE A 225 13.08 -12.05 -12.75
N ALA A 226 12.28 -12.73 -13.56
CA ALA A 226 11.09 -13.42 -13.11
C ALA A 226 11.06 -14.84 -13.68
N ARG A 227 10.61 -15.79 -12.86
CA ARG A 227 10.42 -17.18 -13.23
C ARG A 227 8.99 -17.58 -12.95
N ALA A 228 8.31 -18.14 -13.94
CA ALA A 228 6.93 -18.60 -13.82
C ALA A 228 6.80 -20.03 -14.33
N GLU A 229 5.80 -20.76 -13.83
CA GLU A 229 5.46 -22.10 -14.31
C GLU A 229 3.97 -22.23 -14.58
N GLY A 230 3.59 -23.30 -15.28
CA GLY A 230 2.23 -23.78 -15.43
C GLY A 230 2.21 -25.20 -15.98
N ARG A 231 1.06 -25.87 -15.94
CA ARG A 231 0.89 -27.24 -16.44
C ARG A 231 -0.33 -27.36 -17.35
N LEU A 232 -0.21 -28.16 -18.40
CA LEU A 232 -1.35 -28.65 -19.18
C LEU A 232 -1.50 -30.15 -18.93
N TYR A 233 -2.64 -30.56 -18.41
CA TYR A 233 -3.03 -31.96 -18.23
C TYR A 233 -3.76 -32.46 -19.48
N ALA A 234 -3.47 -33.70 -19.89
CA ALA A 234 -4.08 -34.32 -21.07
C ALA A 234 -4.17 -35.84 -20.89
N ASP A 235 -4.94 -36.50 -21.75
CA ASP A 235 -4.97 -37.96 -21.79
C ASP A 235 -3.62 -38.57 -22.23
N ALA A 236 -3.39 -39.84 -21.84
CA ALA A 236 -2.14 -40.55 -22.16
C ALA A 236 -1.86 -40.61 -23.67
N ARG A 237 -2.91 -40.62 -24.50
CA ARG A 237 -2.79 -40.63 -25.96
C ARG A 237 -2.19 -39.31 -26.46
N THR A 238 -2.64 -38.18 -25.94
CA THR A 238 -2.16 -36.84 -26.30
C THR A 238 -0.76 -36.62 -25.79
N ILE A 239 -0.46 -37.03 -24.56
CA ILE A 239 0.91 -37.00 -24.02
C ILE A 239 1.86 -37.84 -24.88
N SER A 240 1.45 -39.04 -25.30
CA SER A 240 2.25 -39.88 -26.19
C SER A 240 2.53 -39.20 -27.52
N LEU A 241 1.53 -38.52 -28.12
CA LEU A 241 1.72 -37.76 -29.35
C LEU A 241 2.71 -36.60 -29.17
N ILE A 242 2.58 -35.84 -28.07
CA ILE A 242 3.50 -34.73 -27.75
C ILE A 242 4.93 -35.25 -27.56
N ARG A 243 5.13 -36.36 -26.81
CA ARG A 243 6.45 -36.98 -26.61
C ARG A 243 7.06 -37.52 -27.89
N SER A 244 6.25 -38.11 -28.75
CA SER A 244 6.74 -38.79 -29.96
C SER A 244 7.38 -37.84 -30.97
N GLY A 245 7.18 -36.52 -30.85
CA GLY A 245 7.90 -35.49 -31.59
C GLY A 245 7.77 -35.58 -33.12
N GLY A 246 6.92 -36.46 -33.64
CA GLY A 246 6.95 -36.82 -35.05
C GLY A 246 5.76 -37.66 -35.45
N ASN A 247 4.74 -37.01 -36.02
CA ASN A 247 4.13 -37.44 -37.29
C ASN A 247 3.01 -36.48 -37.73
N LYS A 248 3.04 -36.12 -39.02
CA LYS A 248 2.05 -35.35 -39.81
C LYS A 248 1.59 -33.96 -39.30
N LYS A 249 1.82 -33.56 -38.04
CA LYS A 249 1.31 -32.30 -37.45
C LYS A 249 2.34 -31.33 -36.83
N GLY A 250 3.64 -31.63 -36.91
CA GLY A 250 4.72 -30.69 -36.53
C GLY A 250 5.13 -30.70 -35.05
N ASP A 251 6.22 -29.98 -34.74
CA ASP A 251 6.81 -29.87 -33.41
C ASP A 251 5.95 -28.97 -32.49
N VAL A 252 5.07 -29.58 -31.70
CA VAL A 252 4.15 -28.88 -30.80
C VAL A 252 4.91 -28.02 -29.77
N LEU A 253 5.96 -28.55 -29.15
CA LEU A 253 6.71 -27.85 -28.12
C LEU A 253 7.59 -26.74 -28.72
N GLY A 254 8.11 -26.95 -29.93
CA GLY A 254 8.80 -25.91 -30.69
C GLY A 254 7.90 -24.73 -31.04
N VAL A 255 6.69 -24.99 -31.54
CA VAL A 255 5.70 -23.94 -31.83
C VAL A 255 5.27 -23.22 -30.55
N ALA A 256 5.00 -23.97 -29.47
CA ALA A 256 4.65 -23.39 -28.18
C ALA A 256 5.77 -22.50 -27.61
N ARG A 257 7.05 -22.85 -27.83
CA ARG A 257 8.20 -22.04 -27.43
C ARG A 257 8.25 -20.70 -28.17
N VAL A 258 8.03 -20.72 -29.48
CA VAL A 258 7.98 -19.48 -30.28
C VAL A 258 6.81 -18.60 -29.84
N ALA A 259 5.64 -19.20 -29.62
CA ALA A 259 4.47 -18.48 -29.13
C ALA A 259 4.70 -17.85 -27.75
N ALA A 260 5.36 -18.55 -26.83
CA ALA A 260 5.76 -18.01 -25.53
C ALA A 260 6.67 -16.77 -25.67
N ILE A 261 7.64 -16.82 -26.59
CA ILE A 261 8.54 -15.70 -26.87
C ILE A 261 7.79 -14.48 -27.41
N MET A 262 6.85 -14.71 -28.33
CA MET A 262 6.00 -13.65 -28.87
C MET A 262 5.09 -13.08 -27.78
N GLY A 263 4.47 -13.94 -26.97
CA GLY A 263 3.57 -13.57 -25.88
C GLY A 263 4.22 -12.65 -24.85
N ALA A 264 5.44 -12.99 -24.38
CA ALA A 264 6.17 -12.12 -23.45
C ALA A 264 6.49 -10.75 -24.04
N LYS A 265 6.86 -10.67 -25.32
CA LYS A 265 7.15 -9.39 -25.98
C LYS A 265 5.91 -8.52 -26.19
N GLN A 266 4.72 -9.13 -26.20
CA GLN A 266 3.43 -8.47 -26.38
C GLN A 266 2.69 -8.28 -25.05
N THR A 267 3.33 -8.50 -23.89
CA THR A 267 2.65 -8.42 -22.59
C THR A 267 1.99 -7.06 -22.36
N ALA A 268 2.63 -5.96 -22.73
CA ALA A 268 2.05 -4.62 -22.59
C ALA A 268 0.85 -4.36 -23.53
N ASP A 269 0.74 -5.09 -24.63
CA ASP A 269 -0.43 -5.03 -25.54
C ASP A 269 -1.61 -5.86 -25.01
N LEU A 270 -1.32 -6.90 -24.22
CA LEU A 270 -2.31 -7.85 -23.69
C LEU A 270 -2.81 -7.48 -22.29
N ILE A 271 -1.92 -6.93 -21.45
CA ILE A 271 -2.20 -6.59 -20.05
C ILE A 271 -2.24 -5.07 -19.90
N PRO A 272 -3.42 -4.45 -19.69
CA PRO A 272 -3.62 -3.00 -19.90
C PRO A 272 -2.70 -2.03 -19.13
N LEU A 273 -2.18 -2.43 -17.98
CA LEU A 273 -1.38 -1.57 -17.11
C LEU A 273 0.10 -1.97 -17.03
N CYS A 274 0.51 -2.93 -17.86
CA CYS A 274 1.92 -3.29 -18.00
C CYS A 274 2.68 -2.20 -18.77
N HIS A 275 3.92 -1.95 -18.35
CA HIS A 275 4.82 -1.10 -19.11
C HIS A 275 5.41 -1.88 -20.28
N PRO A 276 5.69 -1.24 -21.42
CA PRO A 276 6.52 -1.86 -22.45
C PRO A 276 7.96 -2.00 -21.94
N LEU A 277 8.51 -3.22 -21.94
CA LEU A 277 9.84 -3.52 -21.38
C LEU A 277 10.82 -4.08 -22.42
N PRO A 278 12.08 -3.63 -22.42
CA PRO A 278 13.13 -4.17 -23.28
C PRO A 278 13.71 -5.47 -22.69
N LEU A 279 13.12 -6.62 -23.05
CA LEU A 279 13.56 -7.92 -22.54
C LEU A 279 14.99 -8.26 -23.00
N THR A 280 15.86 -8.61 -22.06
CA THR A 280 17.27 -8.96 -22.30
C THR A 280 17.47 -10.46 -22.45
N ARG A 281 16.65 -11.27 -21.76
CA ARG A 281 16.67 -12.74 -21.87
C ARG A 281 15.27 -13.31 -21.73
N LEU A 282 15.00 -14.35 -22.51
CA LEU A 282 13.79 -15.16 -22.40
C LEU A 282 14.10 -16.63 -22.69
N GLU A 283 13.93 -17.46 -21.67
CA GLU A 283 14.11 -18.91 -21.76
C GLU A 283 12.81 -19.61 -21.40
N VAL A 284 12.45 -20.65 -22.16
CA VAL A 284 11.23 -21.44 -21.95
C VAL A 284 11.63 -22.91 -21.96
N THR A 285 11.20 -23.67 -20.96
CA THR A 285 11.49 -25.11 -20.87
C THR A 285 10.18 -25.90 -20.72
N PHE A 286 10.15 -27.08 -21.31
CA PHE A 286 9.02 -27.99 -21.21
C PHE A 286 9.49 -29.31 -20.61
N ASN A 287 8.72 -29.82 -19.65
CA ASN A 287 8.91 -31.16 -19.10
C ASN A 287 7.61 -31.96 -19.26
N VAL A 288 7.68 -33.10 -19.93
CA VAL A 288 6.50 -33.92 -20.27
C VAL A 288 6.43 -35.14 -19.34
N THR A 289 5.48 -35.12 -18.41
CA THR A 289 5.14 -36.25 -17.53
C THR A 289 4.18 -37.20 -18.22
N ASP A 290 3.71 -38.25 -17.53
CA ASP A 290 2.80 -39.24 -18.11
C ASP A 290 1.39 -38.71 -18.34
N ASP A 291 1.02 -37.63 -17.66
CA ASP A 291 -0.30 -37.03 -17.62
C ASP A 291 -0.30 -35.52 -17.93
N SER A 292 0.88 -34.89 -18.08
CA SER A 292 0.98 -33.43 -18.22
C SER A 292 2.19 -32.93 -19.00
N VAL A 293 2.10 -31.68 -19.47
CA VAL A 293 3.22 -30.88 -19.96
C VAL A 293 3.40 -29.70 -19.01
N ARG A 294 4.49 -29.68 -18.25
CA ARG A 294 4.91 -28.53 -17.44
C ARG A 294 5.70 -27.56 -18.31
N CYS A 295 5.31 -26.30 -18.29
CA CYS A 295 6.04 -25.19 -18.91
C CYS A 295 6.64 -24.32 -17.81
N GLU A 296 7.91 -23.93 -17.97
CA GLU A 296 8.58 -22.94 -17.13
C GLU A 296 9.22 -21.86 -18.01
N ALA A 297 9.02 -20.60 -17.66
CA ALA A 297 9.60 -19.46 -18.36
C ALA A 297 10.45 -18.61 -17.41
N ILE A 298 11.64 -18.21 -17.87
CA ILE A 298 12.53 -17.27 -17.20
C ILE A 298 12.67 -16.04 -18.10
N VAL A 299 12.30 -14.88 -17.57
CA VAL A 299 12.41 -13.59 -18.27
C VAL A 299 13.38 -12.70 -17.51
N GLU A 300 14.18 -11.95 -18.25
CA GLU A 300 15.08 -10.93 -17.71
C GLU A 300 14.92 -9.60 -18.44
N THR A 301 15.11 -8.50 -17.72
CA THR A 301 15.21 -7.15 -18.27
C THR A 301 16.22 -6.31 -17.48
N LEU A 302 16.67 -5.21 -18.09
CA LEU A 302 17.26 -4.07 -17.40
C LEU A 302 16.24 -2.93 -17.45
N ALA A 303 15.50 -2.71 -16.36
CA ALA A 303 14.40 -1.74 -16.34
C ALA A 303 14.03 -1.26 -14.93
N ARG A 304 13.07 -0.32 -14.87
CA ARG A 304 12.55 0.32 -13.64
C ARG A 304 11.43 -0.47 -12.95
N THR A 305 10.86 -1.47 -13.63
CA THR A 305 9.83 -2.38 -13.13
C THR A 305 10.15 -3.83 -13.47
N GLY A 306 9.56 -4.76 -12.72
CA GLY A 306 9.76 -6.20 -12.87
C GLY A 306 9.17 -6.78 -14.16
N VAL A 307 9.49 -8.04 -14.41
CA VAL A 307 9.07 -8.83 -15.60
C VAL A 307 8.17 -10.02 -15.22
N GLU A 308 7.47 -9.93 -14.10
CA GLU A 308 6.59 -10.99 -13.59
C GLU A 308 5.48 -11.31 -14.59
N MET A 309 4.88 -10.27 -15.16
CA MET A 309 3.78 -10.40 -16.11
C MET A 309 4.24 -10.98 -17.44
N GLU A 310 5.45 -10.66 -17.89
CA GLU A 310 6.05 -11.24 -19.09
C GLU A 310 6.29 -12.74 -18.91
N ALA A 311 6.73 -13.17 -17.72
CA ALA A 311 6.97 -14.58 -17.43
C ALA A 311 5.66 -15.37 -17.37
N LEU A 312 4.65 -14.82 -16.69
CA LEU A 312 3.31 -15.41 -16.61
C LEU A 312 2.62 -15.47 -17.98
N THR A 313 2.76 -14.40 -18.78
CA THR A 313 2.22 -14.34 -20.15
C THR A 313 2.89 -15.37 -21.05
N ALA A 314 4.22 -15.50 -20.99
CA ALA A 314 4.95 -16.53 -21.75
C ALA A 314 4.41 -17.93 -21.47
N VAL A 315 4.25 -18.29 -20.18
CA VAL A 315 3.70 -19.60 -19.78
C VAL A 315 2.26 -19.77 -20.27
N GLY A 316 1.40 -18.76 -20.08
CA GLY A 316 0.00 -18.83 -20.49
C GLY A 316 -0.15 -19.05 -22.00
N ILE A 317 0.57 -18.26 -22.80
CA ILE A 317 0.55 -18.38 -24.25
C ILE A 317 1.17 -19.71 -24.72
N ALA A 318 2.25 -20.18 -24.07
CA ALA A 318 2.84 -21.48 -24.35
C ALA A 318 1.81 -22.62 -24.21
N LEU A 319 1.12 -22.68 -23.07
CA LEU A 319 0.18 -23.74 -22.75
C LEU A 319 -1.09 -23.66 -23.60
N LEU A 320 -1.58 -22.44 -23.89
CA LEU A 320 -2.67 -22.24 -24.86
C LEU A 320 -2.29 -22.72 -26.26
N THR A 321 -1.03 -22.56 -26.65
CA THR A 321 -0.53 -23.03 -27.95
C THR A 321 -0.45 -24.56 -27.98
N VAL A 322 0.03 -25.20 -26.90
CA VAL A 322 -0.03 -26.67 -26.78
C VAL A 322 -1.48 -27.14 -26.89
N TYR A 323 -2.42 -26.46 -26.21
CA TYR A 323 -3.84 -26.77 -26.29
C TYR A 323 -4.36 -26.68 -27.74
N ASP A 324 -4.10 -25.56 -28.43
CA ASP A 324 -4.59 -25.33 -29.80
C ASP A 324 -4.08 -26.41 -30.77
N MET A 325 -2.81 -26.80 -30.63
CA MET A 325 -2.19 -27.84 -31.46
C MET A 325 -2.76 -29.24 -31.20
N CYS A 326 -3.26 -29.50 -29.99
CA CYS A 326 -3.72 -30.82 -29.55
C CYS A 326 -5.25 -30.97 -29.45
N LYS A 327 -6.05 -29.89 -29.51
CA LYS A 327 -7.52 -29.90 -29.32
C LYS A 327 -8.33 -30.79 -30.26
N ALA A 328 -7.74 -31.20 -31.38
CA ALA A 328 -8.36 -32.16 -32.30
C ALA A 328 -8.29 -33.61 -31.79
N VAL A 329 -7.36 -33.91 -30.89
CA VAL A 329 -7.16 -35.24 -30.29
C VAL A 329 -7.86 -35.31 -28.93
N ASP A 330 -7.64 -34.31 -28.09
CA ASP A 330 -8.18 -34.23 -26.75
C ASP A 330 -8.72 -32.81 -26.51
N LYS A 331 -10.03 -32.69 -26.28
CA LYS A 331 -10.68 -31.40 -25.95
C LYS A 331 -10.82 -31.18 -24.44
N ALA A 332 -10.61 -32.22 -23.64
CA ALA A 332 -10.75 -32.21 -22.20
C ALA A 332 -9.45 -31.77 -21.49
N MET A 333 -8.39 -31.47 -22.25
CA MET A 333 -7.16 -30.92 -21.71
C MET A 333 -7.43 -29.72 -20.78
N ARG A 334 -6.62 -29.57 -19.74
CA ARG A 334 -6.80 -28.54 -18.72
C ARG A 334 -5.50 -27.83 -18.42
N ILE A 335 -5.52 -26.51 -18.46
CA ILE A 335 -4.40 -25.68 -18.04
C ILE A 335 -4.60 -25.33 -16.56
N ASP A 336 -3.54 -25.47 -15.77
CA ASP A 336 -3.57 -25.24 -14.32
C ASP A 336 -2.23 -24.70 -13.81
N GLY A 337 -2.25 -24.13 -12.61
CA GLY A 337 -1.06 -23.79 -11.84
C GLY A 337 -0.17 -22.75 -12.50
N ILE A 338 -0.72 -21.87 -13.35
CA ILE A 338 0.03 -20.72 -13.87
C ILE A 338 0.35 -19.81 -12.69
N ARG A 339 1.63 -19.75 -12.30
CA ARG A 339 2.06 -18.99 -11.13
C ARG A 339 3.49 -18.49 -11.25
N LEU A 340 3.80 -17.45 -10.49
CA LEU A 340 5.16 -16.96 -10.31
C LEU A 340 5.89 -17.88 -9.32
N LEU A 341 7.08 -18.34 -9.68
CA LEU A 341 7.97 -19.12 -8.82
C LEU A 341 8.95 -18.23 -8.07
N GLU A 342 9.42 -17.18 -8.73
CA GLU A 342 10.53 -16.37 -8.25
C GLU A 342 10.54 -15.02 -8.96
N LYS A 343 10.91 -13.97 -8.23
CA LYS A 343 11.33 -12.70 -8.83
C LYS A 343 12.57 -12.17 -8.11
N GLN A 344 13.48 -11.56 -8.86
CA GLN A 344 14.69 -10.94 -8.35
C GLN A 344 14.84 -9.53 -8.90
N GLY A 345 15.54 -8.69 -8.15
CA GLY A 345 15.81 -7.30 -8.52
C GLY A 345 14.68 -6.34 -8.15
N GLY A 346 14.98 -5.05 -8.29
CA GLY A 346 14.10 -3.98 -7.82
C GLY A 346 13.99 -3.84 -6.31
N ARG A 347 13.13 -2.91 -5.90
CA ARG A 347 12.98 -2.44 -4.52
C ARG A 347 12.55 -3.53 -3.54
N SER A 348 11.65 -4.41 -3.95
CA SER A 348 11.12 -5.51 -3.12
C SER A 348 12.05 -6.72 -3.05
N GLY A 349 13.24 -6.65 -3.65
CA GLY A 349 14.26 -7.67 -3.54
C GLY A 349 13.86 -9.03 -4.11
N HIS A 350 14.55 -10.07 -3.63
CA HIS A 350 14.31 -11.45 -4.03
C HIS A 350 13.07 -12.00 -3.31
N TRP A 351 12.10 -12.47 -4.08
CA TRP A 351 10.94 -13.20 -3.59
C TRP A 351 10.89 -14.59 -4.23
N GLN A 352 10.52 -15.59 -3.44
CA GLN A 352 10.29 -16.96 -3.89
C GLN A 352 8.91 -17.42 -3.43
N ALA A 353 8.21 -18.16 -4.29
CA ALA A 353 6.93 -18.73 -3.97
C ALA A 353 7.07 -19.74 -2.81
N PRO A 354 6.09 -19.78 -1.87
CA PRO A 354 6.04 -20.85 -0.87
C PRO A 354 6.03 -22.21 -1.55
N GLN A 355 6.72 -23.19 -0.95
CA GLN A 355 6.62 -24.58 -1.39
C GLN A 355 5.16 -25.03 -1.23
N SER A 356 4.58 -25.49 -2.32
CA SER A 356 3.17 -25.92 -2.46
C SER A 356 3.06 -27.42 -2.49
#